data_AF-A0A2P6MZW6-F1
#
_entry.id   AF-A0A2P6MZW6-F1
#
_cell.length_a   1.000
_cell.length_b   1.000
_cell.length_c   1.000
_cell.angle_alpha   90.00
_cell.angle_beta   90.00
_cell.angle_gamma   90.00
#
_symmetry.space_group_name_H-M   'P 1'
#
loop_
_entity.id
_entity.type
_entity.pdbx_description
1 polymer ?
#
loop_
_entity_poly.entity_id
_entity_poly.type
_entity_poly.pdbx_seq_one_letter_code
_entity_poly.pdbx_strand_id
1 'polypeptide(L)'
;MSGSQGLPEGCLVRVTKDSKKLWKNFRPKMQSSNKRLLLDMIDKEGEKPQGDLIFERWSIIQPSSLSLDPERLKGLIVEETLDIYRYQQTDTEDYYVNFADASLFGFYGGPLFAQDEHQVAEHPILGSLRRWLDLEAASETKNKEAIPWTKIGDNATPCLIFNAQRSLVIETQADPTKGRQSIYGNSFSYASPATIRAATTVITKETAELNGLRSHNNFIAIEAPKHGHGTYDRSEIEYIFFTAFSGFEAARLHSGDKTVIHTGNWGCGAFGGNGSIMAMLQIAAAAMSGVKKIVYHTFDQKHTRLFREGQKKLQDLWNSRRDLHALLAAIQEEEYQWGVGNGT
;
A
#
# COMPACT_ATOMS: atom_id res chain seq x y z
N MET A 1 -5.72 -19.69 27.90
CA MET A 1 -5.88 -20.79 26.93
C MET A 1 -5.76 -20.23 25.54
N SER A 2 -4.53 -20.07 25.03
CA SER A 2 -4.28 -19.61 23.66
C SER A 2 -4.22 -20.83 22.76
N GLY A 3 -5.34 -21.18 22.12
CA GLY A 3 -5.32 -22.19 21.07
C GLY A 3 -4.36 -21.73 19.97
N SER A 4 -3.39 -22.57 19.62
CA SER A 4 -2.66 -22.43 18.37
C SER A 4 -3.64 -22.72 17.23
N GLN A 5 -4.47 -21.74 16.87
CA GLN A 5 -5.09 -21.73 15.56
C GLN A 5 -3.95 -21.65 14.56
N GLY A 6 -3.89 -22.62 13.64
CA GLY A 6 -2.92 -22.60 12.55
C GLY A 6 -3.02 -21.30 11.76
N LEU A 7 -1.94 -20.94 11.07
CA LEU A 7 -1.98 -19.81 10.15
C LEU A 7 -3.06 -20.06 9.08
N PRO A 8 -3.79 -19.02 8.64
CA PRO A 8 -4.70 -19.14 7.51
C PRO A 8 -3.99 -19.72 6.29
N GLU A 9 -4.74 -20.42 5.43
CA GLU A 9 -4.19 -20.93 4.17
C GLU A 9 -3.57 -19.79 3.35
N GLY A 10 -2.33 -20.00 2.90
CA GLY A 10 -1.53 -18.99 2.19
C GLY A 10 -0.73 -18.04 3.08
N CYS A 11 -0.97 -17.98 4.39
CA CYS A 11 -0.14 -17.18 5.30
C CYS A 11 1.15 -17.95 5.65
N LEU A 12 2.30 -17.45 5.16
CA LEU A 12 3.61 -18.07 5.34
C LEU A 12 4.17 -17.82 6.75
N VAL A 13 3.89 -16.64 7.29
CA VAL A 13 4.29 -16.26 8.64
C VAL A 13 3.38 -15.16 9.19
N ARG A 14 3.13 -15.22 10.50
CA ARG A 14 2.59 -14.13 11.31
C ARG A 14 3.50 -13.88 12.50
N VAL A 15 3.91 -12.64 12.72
CA VAL A 15 4.70 -12.23 13.88
C VAL A 15 4.08 -11.01 14.53
N THR A 16 3.93 -11.06 15.85
CA THR A 16 3.52 -9.94 16.68
C THR A 16 4.73 -9.35 17.41
N LYS A 17 4.86 -8.03 17.41
CA LYS A 17 5.91 -7.29 18.11
C LYS A 17 5.30 -6.17 18.96
N ASP A 18 5.74 -6.09 20.20
CA ASP A 18 5.51 -4.91 21.04
C ASP A 18 6.21 -3.70 20.40
N SER A 19 5.42 -2.69 20.00
CA SER A 19 5.90 -1.52 19.26
C SER A 19 6.95 -0.73 20.05
N LYS A 20 6.84 -0.67 21.37
CA LYS A 20 7.77 0.05 22.24
C LYS A 20 9.16 -0.61 22.25
N LYS A 21 9.21 -1.93 22.38
CA LYS A 21 10.45 -2.73 22.30
C LYS A 21 11.04 -2.69 20.90
N LEU A 22 10.20 -2.81 19.87
CA LEU A 22 10.62 -2.74 18.47
C LEU A 22 11.27 -1.38 18.18
N TRP A 23 10.61 -0.29 18.55
CA TRP A 23 11.13 1.07 18.41
C TRP A 23 12.47 1.26 19.14
N LYS A 24 12.55 0.81 20.41
CA LYS A 24 13.77 0.95 21.22
C LYS A 24 14.95 0.20 20.62
N ASN A 25 14.75 -1.04 20.18
CA ASN A 25 15.83 -1.92 19.76
C ASN A 25 16.18 -1.75 18.26
N PHE A 26 15.21 -1.33 17.45
CA PHE A 26 15.33 -1.27 16.00
C PHE A 26 14.97 0.10 15.42
N ARG A 27 15.19 1.19 16.18
CA ARG A 27 14.85 2.57 15.78
C ARG A 27 15.20 2.86 14.30
N PRO A 28 14.33 3.51 13.51
CA PRO A 28 14.57 3.67 12.07
C PRO A 28 15.87 4.44 11.78
N LYS A 29 16.55 4.08 10.69
CA LYS A 29 17.78 4.74 10.23
C LYS A 29 17.49 5.55 8.97
N MET A 30 17.58 6.87 9.08
CA MET A 30 17.35 7.81 7.98
C MET A 30 18.68 8.35 7.46
N GLN A 31 18.97 8.16 6.18
CA GLN A 31 20.16 8.70 5.52
C GLN A 31 19.92 10.16 5.12
N SER A 32 18.75 10.43 4.52
CA SER A 32 18.30 11.77 4.15
C SER A 32 18.26 12.71 5.36
N SER A 33 18.81 13.92 5.21
CA SER A 33 18.72 14.98 6.21
C SER A 33 17.26 15.37 6.50
N ASN A 34 16.43 15.44 5.46
CA ASN A 34 15.02 15.80 5.61
C ASN A 34 14.23 14.71 6.36
N LYS A 35 14.53 13.42 6.13
CA LYS A 35 13.89 12.34 6.91
C LYS A 35 14.41 12.26 8.35
N ARG A 36 15.69 12.60 8.60
CA ARG A 36 16.21 12.77 9.97
C ARG A 36 15.48 13.89 10.70
N LEU A 37 15.25 15.02 10.03
CA LEU A 37 14.48 16.13 10.57
C LEU A 37 13.06 15.71 11.00
N LEU A 38 12.37 14.88 10.20
CA LEU A 38 11.06 14.33 10.57
C LEU A 38 11.13 13.48 11.86
N LEU A 39 12.15 12.63 12.00
CA LEU A 39 12.35 11.86 13.24
C LEU A 39 12.69 12.75 14.44
N ASP A 40 13.45 13.82 14.23
CA ASP A 40 13.77 14.78 15.30
C ASP A 40 12.52 15.53 15.77
N MET A 41 11.56 15.81 14.87
CA MET A 41 10.27 16.39 15.25
C MET A 41 9.46 15.42 16.12
N ILE A 42 9.41 14.14 15.75
CA ILE A 42 8.75 13.10 16.56
C ILE A 42 9.44 12.94 17.92
N ASP A 43 10.76 13.00 17.99
CA ASP A 43 11.45 12.84 19.28
C ASP A 43 11.20 13.98 20.24
N LYS A 44 10.92 15.19 19.73
CA LYS A 44 10.63 16.37 20.55
C LYS A 44 9.19 16.40 21.05
N GLU A 45 8.23 16.08 20.18
CA GLU A 45 6.81 16.36 20.43
C GLU A 45 5.91 15.13 20.30
N GLY A 46 6.38 14.09 19.59
CA GLY A 46 5.57 12.94 19.22
C GLY A 46 5.43 11.90 20.33
N GLU A 47 4.31 11.18 20.28
CA GLU A 47 4.09 10.04 21.16
C GLU A 47 5.02 8.87 20.80
N LYS A 48 5.52 8.17 21.82
CA LYS A 48 6.30 6.95 21.59
C LYS A 48 5.37 5.84 21.08
N PRO A 49 5.85 4.96 20.17
CA PRO A 49 5.04 3.84 19.68
C PRO A 49 4.55 2.92 20.79
N GLN A 50 3.27 2.55 20.74
CA GLN A 50 2.61 1.66 21.70
C GLN A 50 1.83 0.55 20.99
N GLY A 51 1.30 -0.40 21.77
CA GLY A 51 0.53 -1.53 21.28
C GLY A 51 1.36 -2.58 20.53
N ASP A 52 0.65 -3.49 19.91
CA ASP A 52 1.21 -4.58 19.11
C ASP A 52 1.22 -4.20 17.63
N LEU A 53 2.38 -4.29 17.01
CA LEU A 53 2.55 -4.30 15.56
C LEU A 53 2.57 -5.74 15.06
N ILE A 54 1.74 -6.04 14.07
CA ILE A 54 1.67 -7.40 13.50
C ILE A 54 2.18 -7.35 12.06
N PHE A 55 3.05 -8.29 11.71
CA PHE A 55 3.52 -8.51 10.35
C PHE A 55 3.09 -9.89 9.87
N GLU A 56 2.59 -9.95 8.65
CA GLU A 56 2.35 -11.19 7.93
C GLU A 56 2.96 -11.16 6.55
N ARG A 57 3.36 -12.34 6.07
CA ARG A 57 3.78 -12.55 4.68
C ARG A 57 2.97 -13.70 4.11
N TRP A 58 2.45 -13.51 2.91
CA TRP A 58 1.53 -14.44 2.27
C TRP A 58 2.12 -14.97 0.97
N SER A 59 1.76 -16.19 0.58
CA SER A 59 1.91 -16.66 -0.79
C SER A 59 0.78 -16.11 -1.66
N ILE A 60 0.88 -16.30 -2.97
CA ILE A 60 -0.27 -16.13 -3.86
C ILE A 60 -1.41 -17.03 -3.38
N ILE A 61 -2.61 -16.46 -3.30
CA ILE A 61 -3.87 -17.12 -3.01
C ILE A 61 -4.62 -17.30 -4.34
N GLN A 62 -5.13 -18.50 -4.58
CA GLN A 62 -6.02 -18.76 -5.71
C GLN A 62 -7.47 -18.51 -5.29
N PRO A 63 -8.28 -17.83 -6.12
CA PRO A 63 -9.71 -17.69 -5.87
C PRO A 63 -10.37 -19.06 -5.70
N SER A 64 -11.17 -19.23 -4.63
CA SER A 64 -11.93 -20.46 -4.39
C SER A 64 -12.95 -20.77 -5.48
N SER A 65 -13.34 -19.75 -6.25
CA SER A 65 -14.14 -19.88 -7.47
C SER A 65 -13.62 -18.92 -8.53
N LEU A 66 -13.52 -19.43 -9.75
CA LEU A 66 -13.17 -18.65 -10.94
C LEU A 66 -14.41 -18.04 -11.61
N SER A 67 -15.62 -18.33 -11.12
CA SER A 67 -16.87 -17.82 -11.69
C SER A 67 -17.00 -16.32 -11.48
N LEU A 68 -17.37 -15.61 -12.55
CA LEU A 68 -17.71 -14.19 -12.52
C LEU A 68 -19.21 -14.04 -12.40
N ASP A 69 -19.66 -13.76 -11.19
CA ASP A 69 -21.02 -13.34 -10.91
C ASP A 69 -21.14 -11.82 -11.16
N PRO A 70 -22.03 -11.36 -12.07
CA PRO A 70 -22.30 -9.94 -12.28
C PRO A 70 -22.66 -9.18 -11.00
N GLU A 71 -23.32 -9.84 -10.05
CA GLU A 71 -23.72 -9.20 -8.78
C GLU A 71 -22.52 -8.93 -7.86
N ARG A 72 -21.36 -9.60 -8.04
CA ARG A 72 -20.14 -9.29 -7.27
C ARG A 72 -19.61 -7.90 -7.58
N LEU A 73 -19.45 -7.58 -8.86
CA LEU A 73 -18.94 -6.26 -9.27
C LEU A 73 -19.96 -5.17 -8.94
N LYS A 74 -21.25 -5.43 -9.14
CA LYS A 74 -22.32 -4.49 -8.81
C LYS A 74 -22.47 -4.24 -7.30
N GLY A 75 -22.15 -5.24 -6.48
CA GLY A 75 -22.16 -5.14 -5.02
C GLY A 75 -20.90 -4.49 -4.43
N LEU A 76 -19.85 -4.26 -5.23
CA LEU A 76 -18.65 -3.55 -4.81
C LEU A 76 -18.87 -2.04 -4.87
N ILE A 77 -18.71 -1.36 -3.73
CA ILE A 77 -18.68 0.09 -3.68
C ILE A 77 -17.30 0.55 -4.14
N VAL A 78 -17.25 1.27 -5.26
CA VAL A 78 -16.02 1.87 -5.79
C VAL A 78 -16.11 3.38 -5.65
N GLU A 79 -15.32 3.94 -4.73
CA GLU A 79 -15.21 5.38 -4.52
C GLU A 79 -13.93 5.93 -5.14
N GLU A 80 -14.00 7.14 -5.69
CA GLU A 80 -12.87 7.86 -6.27
C GLU A 80 -12.65 9.15 -5.48
N THR A 81 -11.39 9.47 -5.17
CA THR A 81 -11.04 10.75 -4.53
C THR A 81 -9.79 11.37 -5.15
N LEU A 82 -9.78 12.70 -5.23
CA LEU A 82 -8.70 13.52 -5.76
C LEU A 82 -7.75 13.95 -4.62
N ASP A 83 -7.16 12.98 -3.94
CA ASP A 83 -6.26 13.23 -2.83
C ASP A 83 -5.22 12.11 -2.66
N ILE A 84 -4.39 12.28 -1.64
CA ILE A 84 -3.53 11.24 -1.05
C ILE A 84 -4.26 10.58 0.11
N TYR A 85 -3.72 9.48 0.64
CA TYR A 85 -4.28 8.82 1.83
C TYR A 85 -4.39 9.79 3.01
N ARG A 86 -5.62 9.97 3.52
CA ARG A 86 -5.91 10.93 4.62
C ARG A 86 -5.96 10.31 6.01
N TYR A 87 -6.01 8.97 6.12
CA TYR A 87 -6.05 8.22 7.38
C TYR A 87 -7.03 8.80 8.42
N GLN A 88 -8.31 8.81 8.09
CA GLN A 88 -9.37 9.33 8.96
C GLN A 88 -9.93 8.23 9.86
N GLN A 89 -10.48 8.64 11.00
CA GLN A 89 -11.19 7.71 11.86
C GLN A 89 -12.51 7.26 11.21
N THR A 90 -12.75 5.96 11.23
CA THR A 90 -13.90 5.30 10.60
C THR A 90 -14.33 4.13 11.48
N ASP A 91 -15.56 3.65 11.28
CA ASP A 91 -16.05 2.41 11.91
C ASP A 91 -15.68 1.14 11.10
N THR A 92 -14.85 1.30 10.06
CA THR A 92 -14.39 0.25 9.15
C THR A 92 -12.99 -0.23 9.50
N GLU A 93 -12.60 -1.37 8.94
CA GLU A 93 -11.22 -1.83 8.99
C GLU A 93 -10.53 -1.45 7.68
N ASP A 94 -9.85 -0.30 7.72
CA ASP A 94 -9.19 0.28 6.54
C ASP A 94 -7.80 -0.32 6.34
N TYR A 95 -7.54 -0.76 5.12
CA TYR A 95 -6.24 -1.27 4.67
C TYR A 95 -5.71 -0.41 3.54
N TYR A 96 -4.53 0.17 3.76
CA TYR A 96 -3.88 1.08 2.82
C TYR A 96 -2.84 0.33 2.01
N VAL A 97 -3.02 0.29 0.69
CA VAL A 97 -2.06 -0.35 -0.21
C VAL A 97 -0.78 0.47 -0.21
N ASN A 98 0.32 -0.19 0.11
CA ASN A 98 1.67 0.31 -0.01
C ASN A 98 2.24 -0.16 -1.35
N PHE A 99 2.65 0.80 -2.18
CA PHE A 99 3.19 0.57 -3.52
C PHE A 99 4.67 0.19 -3.39
N ALA A 100 4.90 -0.99 -2.83
CA ALA A 100 6.21 -1.46 -2.43
C ALA A 100 7.12 -1.76 -3.63
N ASP A 101 8.42 -1.68 -3.40
CA ASP A 101 9.40 -2.47 -4.16
C ASP A 101 9.41 -3.93 -3.63
N ALA A 102 10.02 -4.84 -4.39
CA ALA A 102 10.33 -6.21 -3.96
C ALA A 102 11.01 -6.24 -2.57
N SER A 103 11.87 -5.26 -2.26
CA SER A 103 12.39 -5.04 -0.91
C SER A 103 11.42 -4.16 -0.11
N LEU A 104 10.62 -4.77 0.77
CA LEU A 104 9.63 -4.10 1.61
C LEU A 104 10.27 -2.94 2.40
N PHE A 105 9.84 -1.70 2.17
CA PHE A 105 10.43 -0.50 2.77
C PHE A 105 11.94 -0.36 2.46
N GLY A 106 12.43 -0.83 1.31
CA GLY A 106 13.85 -0.84 0.94
C GLY A 106 14.54 0.51 0.99
N PHE A 107 13.82 1.55 0.61
CA PHE A 107 14.38 2.86 0.33
C PHE A 107 13.88 3.93 1.30
N TYR A 108 13.20 3.52 2.39
CA TYR A 108 12.56 4.45 3.34
C TYR A 108 13.54 5.49 3.89
N GLY A 109 14.83 5.16 4.04
CA GLY A 109 15.84 6.07 4.59
C GLY A 109 16.42 7.07 3.58
N GLY A 110 16.22 6.85 2.28
CA GLY A 110 16.80 7.62 1.18
C GLY A 110 16.19 9.02 0.99
N PRO A 111 16.67 9.82 0.03
CA PRO A 111 16.18 11.18 -0.22
C PRO A 111 14.84 11.23 -0.96
N LEU A 112 14.45 10.15 -1.65
CA LEU A 112 13.21 10.06 -2.38
C LEU A 112 11.98 10.01 -1.45
N PHE A 113 10.86 10.56 -1.93
CA PHE A 113 9.59 10.64 -1.21
C PHE A 113 8.42 10.26 -2.11
N ALA A 114 8.48 9.04 -2.66
CA ALA A 114 7.35 8.44 -3.36
C ALA A 114 6.35 7.86 -2.34
N GLN A 115 5.34 7.13 -2.82
CA GLN A 115 4.24 6.68 -1.98
C GLN A 115 4.71 5.76 -0.83
N ASP A 116 5.62 4.82 -1.09
CA ASP A 116 6.17 3.94 -0.06
C ASP A 116 6.90 4.73 1.03
N GLU A 117 7.86 5.58 0.64
CA GLU A 117 8.63 6.36 1.60
C GLU A 117 7.78 7.37 2.37
N HIS A 118 6.74 7.93 1.77
CA HIS A 118 5.79 8.81 2.44
C HIS A 118 5.04 8.06 3.54
N GLN A 119 4.54 6.85 3.26
CA GLN A 119 3.88 6.04 4.29
C GLN A 119 4.80 5.70 5.45
N VAL A 120 6.05 5.31 5.18
CA VAL A 120 7.03 5.02 6.25
C VAL A 120 7.44 6.28 7.01
N ALA A 121 7.50 7.44 6.36
CA ALA A 121 7.76 8.70 7.03
C ALA A 121 6.63 9.10 7.98
N GLU A 122 5.37 8.90 7.59
CA GLU A 122 4.22 9.12 8.49
C GLU A 122 4.10 8.05 9.57
N HIS A 123 4.60 6.83 9.33
CA HIS A 123 4.55 5.69 10.25
C HIS A 123 5.96 5.11 10.51
N PRO A 124 6.84 5.81 11.23
CA PRO A 124 8.24 5.38 11.35
C PRO A 124 8.43 4.02 12.02
N ILE A 125 7.43 3.49 12.72
CA ILE A 125 7.47 2.12 13.24
C ILE A 125 7.66 1.08 12.11
N LEU A 126 7.22 1.36 10.88
CA LEU A 126 7.48 0.53 9.69
C LEU A 126 8.98 0.43 9.37
N GLY A 127 9.74 1.52 9.55
CA GLY A 127 11.20 1.49 9.42
C GLY A 127 11.86 0.63 10.51
N SER A 128 11.27 0.57 11.71
CA SER A 128 11.75 -0.34 12.76
C SER A 128 11.45 -1.80 12.45
N LEU A 129 10.26 -2.07 11.91
CA LEU A 129 9.87 -3.40 11.43
C LEU A 129 10.84 -3.89 10.36
N ARG A 130 11.15 -3.06 9.36
CA ARG A 130 12.13 -3.38 8.32
C ARG A 130 13.48 -3.78 8.91
N ARG A 131 14.03 -2.96 9.82
CA ARG A 131 15.32 -3.26 10.46
C ARG A 131 15.32 -4.56 11.25
N TRP A 132 14.20 -4.89 11.89
CA TRP A 132 14.06 -6.18 12.57
C TRP A 132 13.99 -7.34 11.56
N LEU A 133 13.22 -7.21 10.49
CA LEU A 133 13.14 -8.22 9.42
C LEU A 133 14.50 -8.47 8.74
N ASP A 134 15.31 -7.43 8.53
CA ASP A 134 16.69 -7.60 8.01
C ASP A 134 17.53 -8.49 8.95
N LEU A 135 17.39 -8.33 10.27
CA LEU A 135 18.08 -9.16 11.25
C LEU A 135 17.55 -10.61 11.27
N GLU A 136 16.24 -10.80 11.10
CA GLU A 136 15.66 -12.14 10.99
C GLU A 136 16.16 -12.85 9.73
N ALA A 137 16.15 -12.16 8.58
CA ALA A 137 16.61 -12.70 7.30
C ALA A 137 18.09 -13.10 7.32
N ALA A 138 18.93 -12.37 8.08
CA ALA A 138 20.35 -12.66 8.21
C ALA A 138 20.67 -13.81 9.20
N SER A 139 19.68 -14.32 9.94
CA SER A 139 19.93 -15.29 11.01
C SER A 139 19.63 -16.72 10.57
N GLU A 140 20.62 -17.61 10.69
CA GLU A 140 20.48 -19.02 10.31
C GLU A 140 19.51 -19.82 11.20
N THR A 141 19.25 -19.35 12.42
CA THR A 141 18.46 -20.05 13.44
C THR A 141 17.05 -19.50 13.62
N LYS A 142 16.68 -18.45 12.89
CA LYS A 142 15.38 -17.79 13.02
C LYS A 142 14.41 -18.17 11.90
N ASN A 143 13.20 -17.63 11.98
CA ASN A 143 12.13 -17.94 11.05
C ASN A 143 12.46 -17.42 9.64
N LYS A 144 12.73 -18.35 8.71
CA LYS A 144 13.11 -18.05 7.33
C LYS A 144 12.01 -17.39 6.50
N GLU A 145 10.77 -17.40 6.97
CA GLU A 145 9.64 -16.75 6.31
C GLU A 145 9.48 -15.28 6.73
N ALA A 146 10.06 -14.87 7.86
CA ALA A 146 10.00 -13.51 8.39
C ALA A 146 11.06 -12.60 7.73
N ILE A 147 10.91 -12.37 6.42
CA ILE A 147 11.85 -11.61 5.60
C ILE A 147 11.18 -10.40 4.94
N PRO A 148 11.93 -9.31 4.63
CA PRO A 148 11.36 -8.06 4.15
C PRO A 148 11.16 -8.07 2.63
N TRP A 149 10.51 -9.11 2.09
CA TRP A 149 10.30 -9.28 0.66
C TRP A 149 8.82 -9.39 0.30
N THR A 150 8.38 -8.51 -0.60
CA THR A 150 7.04 -8.55 -1.22
C THR A 150 7.02 -9.41 -2.49
N LYS A 151 8.18 -9.93 -2.91
CA LYS A 151 8.37 -10.82 -4.05
C LYS A 151 9.59 -11.73 -3.87
N ILE A 152 9.49 -12.99 -4.28
CA ILE A 152 10.62 -13.94 -4.39
C ILE A 152 10.66 -14.51 -5.81
N GLY A 153 11.74 -14.26 -6.54
CA GLY A 153 11.81 -14.61 -7.96
C GLY A 153 10.66 -13.92 -8.69
N ASP A 154 9.82 -14.67 -9.39
CA ASP A 154 8.62 -14.15 -10.07
C ASP A 154 7.34 -14.24 -9.22
N ASN A 155 7.41 -14.83 -8.03
CA ASN A 155 6.25 -15.04 -7.17
C ASN A 155 6.05 -13.83 -6.26
N ALA A 156 4.90 -13.17 -6.35
CA ALA A 156 4.55 -12.16 -5.35
C ALA A 156 4.31 -12.81 -3.99
N THR A 157 4.73 -12.11 -2.94
CA THR A 157 4.51 -12.51 -1.56
C THR A 157 3.98 -11.32 -0.74
N PRO A 158 2.70 -10.95 -0.89
CA PRO A 158 2.11 -9.78 -0.24
C PRO A 158 2.41 -9.73 1.26
N CYS A 159 2.73 -8.55 1.76
CA CYS A 159 2.96 -8.34 3.18
C CYS A 159 1.83 -7.54 3.80
N LEU A 160 1.21 -8.05 4.86
CA LEU A 160 0.22 -7.32 5.64
C LEU A 160 0.88 -6.81 6.92
N ILE A 161 0.62 -5.54 7.25
CA ILE A 161 1.08 -4.92 8.49
C ILE A 161 -0.14 -4.36 9.20
N PHE A 162 -0.34 -4.73 10.46
CA PHE A 162 -1.48 -4.28 11.25
C PHE A 162 -1.03 -3.37 12.38
N ASN A 163 -1.88 -2.38 12.70
CA ASN A 163 -1.70 -1.46 13.82
C ASN A 163 -0.37 -0.70 13.77
N ALA A 164 0.08 -0.28 12.60
CA ALA A 164 1.25 0.60 12.51
C ALA A 164 0.86 2.00 12.98
N GLN A 165 1.48 2.46 14.07
CA GLN A 165 1.24 3.78 14.62
C GLN A 165 1.72 4.89 13.65
N ARG A 166 0.82 5.84 13.39
CA ARG A 166 1.10 7.08 12.66
C ARG A 166 1.63 8.12 13.63
N SER A 167 2.69 8.81 13.24
CA SER A 167 3.33 9.85 14.05
C SER A 167 3.32 11.22 13.39
N LEU A 168 3.10 11.30 12.07
CA LEU A 168 3.11 12.55 11.33
C LEU A 168 1.96 12.62 10.33
N VAL A 169 1.49 13.83 10.06
CA VAL A 169 0.75 14.20 8.85
C VAL A 169 1.70 15.01 7.97
N ILE A 170 1.92 14.59 6.73
CA ILE A 170 2.84 15.26 5.80
C ILE A 170 2.08 15.67 4.54
N GLU A 171 1.89 16.98 4.35
CA GLU A 171 1.23 17.55 3.18
C GLU A 171 2.18 17.63 1.99
N THR A 172 2.12 16.66 1.08
CA THR A 172 3.05 16.57 -0.05
C THR A 172 2.70 17.49 -1.22
N GLN A 173 1.43 17.87 -1.34
CA GLN A 173 0.95 18.75 -2.42
C GLN A 173 1.41 20.19 -2.22
N ALA A 174 1.49 20.94 -3.32
CA ALA A 174 1.68 22.38 -3.26
C ALA A 174 0.49 23.06 -2.56
N ASP A 175 0.77 24.11 -1.81
CA ASP A 175 -0.23 24.97 -1.19
C ASP A 175 0.01 26.43 -1.64
N PRO A 176 -0.65 26.87 -2.72
CA PRO A 176 -0.51 28.24 -3.22
C PRO A 176 -0.92 29.30 -2.21
N THR A 177 -1.84 28.99 -1.28
CA THR A 177 -2.33 29.95 -0.28
C THR A 177 -1.26 30.26 0.78
N LYS A 178 -0.37 29.30 1.04
CA LYS A 178 0.79 29.44 1.92
C LYS A 178 2.11 29.67 1.17
N GLY A 179 2.06 29.83 -0.16
CA GLY A 179 3.25 29.94 -1.01
C GLY A 179 4.18 28.72 -0.96
N ARG A 180 3.66 27.54 -0.60
CA ARG A 180 4.45 26.32 -0.39
C ARG A 180 4.45 25.46 -1.66
N GLN A 181 5.63 25.12 -2.16
CA GLN A 181 5.78 24.18 -3.27
C GLN A 181 5.51 22.72 -2.83
N SER A 182 5.25 21.83 -3.79
CA SER A 182 5.14 20.40 -3.52
C SER A 182 6.47 19.85 -3.00
N ILE A 183 6.39 18.88 -2.09
CA ILE A 183 7.53 18.12 -1.58
C ILE A 183 7.43 16.64 -1.98
N TYR A 184 6.63 16.28 -2.98
CA TYR A 184 6.51 14.89 -3.44
C TYR A 184 7.69 14.49 -4.35
N GLY A 185 8.06 13.20 -4.30
CA GLY A 185 9.15 12.64 -5.09
C GLY A 185 10.49 13.32 -4.81
N ASN A 186 11.28 13.54 -5.87
CA ASN A 186 12.58 14.22 -5.80
C ASN A 186 12.52 15.62 -5.16
N SER A 187 11.37 16.32 -5.23
CA SER A 187 11.20 17.65 -4.63
C SER A 187 11.45 17.64 -3.12
N PHE A 188 11.19 16.53 -2.44
CA PHE A 188 11.49 16.36 -1.02
C PHE A 188 12.97 16.52 -0.72
N SER A 189 13.84 16.02 -1.60
CA SER A 189 15.30 16.06 -1.39
C SER A 189 15.86 17.49 -1.44
N TYR A 190 15.22 18.35 -2.23
CA TYR A 190 15.62 19.75 -2.42
C TYR A 190 14.91 20.70 -1.46
N ALA A 191 13.85 20.26 -0.80
CA ALA A 191 13.05 21.08 0.10
C ALA A 191 13.89 21.56 1.30
N SER A 192 13.75 22.84 1.64
CA SER A 192 14.42 23.41 2.81
C SER A 192 13.85 22.83 4.12
N PRO A 193 14.63 22.81 5.22
CA PRO A 193 14.11 22.43 6.53
C PRO A 193 12.86 23.23 6.96
N ALA A 194 12.77 24.50 6.59
CA ALA A 194 11.60 25.34 6.86
C ALA A 194 10.37 24.83 6.10
N THR A 195 10.53 24.47 4.82
CA THR A 195 9.47 23.89 3.99
C THR A 195 9.00 22.55 4.55
N ILE A 196 9.92 21.68 4.96
CA ILE A 196 9.58 20.38 5.58
C ILE A 196 8.77 20.58 6.87
N ARG A 197 9.20 21.48 7.76
CA ARG A 197 8.45 21.81 8.99
C ARG A 197 7.07 22.36 8.66
N ALA A 198 6.96 23.28 7.70
CA ALA A 198 5.69 23.88 7.32
C ALA A 198 4.70 22.89 6.69
N ALA A 199 5.19 21.80 6.09
CA ALA A 199 4.38 20.73 5.52
C ALA A 199 4.03 19.61 6.51
N THR A 200 4.58 19.64 7.73
CA THR A 200 4.52 18.49 8.65
C THR A 200 3.87 18.87 9.97
N THR A 201 2.86 18.11 10.36
CA THR A 201 2.25 18.16 11.69
C THR A 201 2.60 16.89 12.46
N VAL A 202 3.16 17.04 13.67
CA VAL A 202 3.40 15.92 14.59
C VAL A 202 2.07 15.51 15.22
N ILE A 203 1.78 14.21 15.21
CA ILE A 203 0.57 13.69 15.83
C ILE A 203 0.81 13.48 17.33
N THR A 204 0.22 14.37 18.11
CA THR A 204 -0.04 14.23 19.55
C THR A 204 -1.50 13.82 19.79
N LYS A 205 -1.85 13.35 20.99
CA LYS A 205 -3.24 13.13 21.41
C LYS A 205 -4.17 14.30 21.06
N GLU A 206 -3.75 15.53 21.36
CA GLU A 206 -4.53 16.75 21.09
C GLU A 206 -4.75 16.96 19.59
N THR A 207 -3.70 16.83 18.77
CA THR A 207 -3.85 16.98 17.31
C THR A 207 -4.66 15.86 16.67
N ALA A 208 -4.59 14.64 17.22
CA ALA A 208 -5.36 13.49 16.74
C ALA A 208 -6.85 13.71 17.01
N GLU A 209 -7.21 14.11 18.24
CA GLU A 209 -8.58 14.41 18.64
C GLU A 209 -9.15 15.59 17.84
N LEU A 210 -8.40 16.69 17.72
CA LEU A 210 -8.85 17.90 17.02
C LEU A 210 -9.15 17.67 15.53
N ASN A 211 -8.39 16.79 14.87
CA ASN A 211 -8.47 16.57 13.43
C ASN A 211 -9.10 15.22 13.04
N GLY A 212 -9.62 14.45 14.00
CA GLY A 212 -10.22 13.13 13.74
C GLY A 212 -9.26 12.14 13.07
N LEU A 213 -7.98 12.17 13.45
CA LEU A 213 -6.93 11.37 12.81
C LEU A 213 -6.94 9.94 13.34
N ARG A 214 -6.85 8.97 12.44
CA ARG A 214 -6.57 7.58 12.80
C ARG A 214 -5.10 7.45 13.19
N SER A 215 -4.85 7.00 14.43
CA SER A 215 -3.50 6.87 14.99
C SER A 215 -2.81 5.55 14.64
N HIS A 216 -3.54 4.52 14.22
CA HIS A 216 -3.02 3.20 13.87
C HIS A 216 -3.64 2.71 12.56
N ASN A 217 -2.79 2.32 11.61
CA ASN A 217 -3.21 1.98 10.26
C ASN A 217 -2.75 0.58 9.86
N ASN A 218 -3.56 -0.08 9.02
CA ASN A 218 -3.23 -1.37 8.43
C ASN A 218 -2.75 -1.17 6.99
N PHE A 219 -1.79 -1.98 6.55
CA PHE A 219 -1.16 -1.86 5.24
C PHE A 219 -1.17 -3.19 4.50
N ILE A 220 -1.28 -3.10 3.17
CA ILE A 220 -1.06 -4.21 2.23
C ILE A 220 0.08 -3.78 1.32
N ALA A 221 1.29 -4.30 1.55
CA ALA A 221 2.45 -4.00 0.74
C ALA A 221 2.62 -5.04 -0.38
N ILE A 222 2.54 -4.54 -1.61
CA ILE A 222 2.58 -5.35 -2.84
C ILE A 222 3.41 -4.64 -3.91
N GLU A 223 4.24 -5.41 -4.63
CA GLU A 223 5.04 -4.92 -5.75
C GLU A 223 4.25 -5.00 -7.06
N ALA A 224 4.19 -3.90 -7.81
CA ALA A 224 3.71 -3.91 -9.18
C ALA A 224 4.83 -4.37 -10.14
N PRO A 225 4.50 -4.92 -11.33
CA PRO A 225 5.52 -5.18 -12.35
C PRO A 225 6.23 -3.87 -12.73
N LYS A 226 7.50 -3.99 -13.14
CA LYS A 226 8.39 -2.87 -13.45
C LYS A 226 9.18 -3.12 -14.71
N HIS A 227 9.54 -2.02 -15.40
CA HIS A 227 10.36 -2.02 -16.61
C HIS A 227 9.75 -2.77 -17.82
N GLY A 228 8.42 -2.92 -17.84
CA GLY A 228 7.72 -3.45 -19.01
C GLY A 228 7.73 -2.47 -20.19
N HIS A 229 7.47 -2.98 -21.38
CA HIS A 229 7.49 -2.23 -22.63
C HIS A 229 6.47 -2.82 -23.62
N GLY A 230 5.89 -1.97 -24.46
CA GLY A 230 4.87 -2.39 -25.44
C GLY A 230 3.55 -2.77 -24.77
N THR A 231 2.87 -3.77 -25.35
CA THR A 231 1.60 -4.32 -24.85
C THR A 231 1.81 -5.11 -23.56
N TYR A 232 0.89 -4.98 -22.61
CA TYR A 232 0.83 -5.87 -21.45
C TYR A 232 0.62 -7.32 -21.90
N ASP A 233 1.49 -8.22 -21.47
CA ASP A 233 1.30 -9.65 -21.75
C ASP A 233 0.40 -10.34 -20.71
N ARG A 234 0.03 -11.59 -21.01
CA ARG A 234 -0.86 -12.37 -20.15
C ARG A 234 -0.29 -12.57 -18.75
N SER A 235 1.00 -12.82 -18.64
CA SER A 235 1.67 -13.10 -17.37
C SER A 235 1.74 -11.85 -16.49
N GLU A 236 1.93 -10.67 -17.09
CA GLU A 236 1.90 -9.39 -16.38
C GLU A 236 0.49 -9.11 -15.85
N ILE A 237 -0.54 -9.32 -16.67
CA ILE A 237 -1.96 -9.15 -16.29
C ILE A 237 -2.32 -10.08 -15.13
N GLU A 238 -1.96 -11.35 -15.22
CA GLU A 238 -2.19 -12.34 -14.16
C GLU A 238 -1.40 -11.98 -12.89
N TYR A 239 -0.14 -11.58 -13.02
CA TYR A 239 0.69 -11.16 -11.90
C TYR A 239 0.05 -9.99 -11.14
N ILE A 240 -0.39 -8.94 -11.84
CA ILE A 240 -1.06 -7.78 -11.24
C ILE A 240 -2.34 -8.23 -10.52
N PHE A 241 -3.19 -9.01 -11.19
CA PHE A 241 -4.46 -9.47 -10.62
C PHE A 241 -4.24 -10.32 -9.37
N PHE A 242 -3.44 -11.39 -9.45
CA PHE A 242 -3.26 -12.33 -8.35
C PHE A 242 -2.51 -11.71 -7.18
N THR A 243 -1.60 -10.77 -7.43
CA THR A 243 -0.93 -10.02 -6.35
C THR A 243 -1.92 -9.15 -5.57
N ALA A 244 -2.73 -8.35 -6.27
CA ALA A 244 -3.76 -7.53 -5.63
C ALA A 244 -4.83 -8.39 -4.93
N PHE A 245 -5.31 -9.44 -5.61
CA PHE A 245 -6.31 -10.37 -5.06
C PHE A 245 -5.81 -11.01 -3.76
N SER A 246 -4.57 -11.51 -3.74
CA SER A 246 -4.01 -12.17 -2.56
C SER A 246 -3.90 -11.22 -1.37
N GLY A 247 -3.46 -9.98 -1.60
CA GLY A 247 -3.42 -8.97 -0.54
C GLY A 247 -4.81 -8.57 -0.02
N PHE A 248 -5.78 -8.40 -0.92
CA PHE A 248 -7.15 -8.01 -0.56
C PHE A 248 -7.91 -9.15 0.12
N GLU A 249 -7.72 -10.39 -0.34
CA GLU A 249 -8.29 -11.58 0.28
C GLU A 249 -7.71 -11.79 1.68
N ALA A 250 -6.38 -11.66 1.85
CA ALA A 250 -5.75 -11.71 3.18
C ALA A 250 -6.36 -10.67 4.13
N ALA A 251 -6.56 -9.42 3.68
CA ALA A 251 -7.23 -8.39 4.48
C ALA A 251 -8.67 -8.77 4.84
N ARG A 252 -9.43 -9.29 3.86
CA ARG A 252 -10.81 -9.73 4.08
C ARG A 252 -10.91 -10.93 5.02
N LEU A 253 -9.96 -11.86 4.99
CA LEU A 253 -9.92 -12.99 5.93
C LEU A 253 -9.79 -12.54 7.39
N HIS A 254 -9.17 -11.38 7.65
CA HIS A 254 -9.08 -10.80 8.99
C HIS A 254 -10.32 -9.98 9.40
N SER A 255 -10.87 -9.19 8.48
CA SER A 255 -11.87 -8.16 8.82
C SER A 255 -13.28 -8.40 8.26
N GLY A 256 -13.46 -9.45 7.44
CA GLY A 256 -14.74 -9.80 6.82
C GLY A 256 -15.36 -8.63 6.06
N ASP A 257 -16.65 -8.40 6.27
CA ASP A 257 -17.41 -7.34 5.59
C ASP A 257 -17.03 -5.91 6.01
N LYS A 258 -16.24 -5.74 7.09
CA LYS A 258 -15.74 -4.42 7.51
C LYS A 258 -14.53 -3.94 6.71
N THR A 259 -14.00 -4.79 5.84
CA THR A 259 -12.78 -4.52 5.06
C THR A 259 -13.02 -3.43 4.04
N VAL A 260 -12.23 -2.36 4.13
CA VAL A 260 -12.15 -1.29 3.13
C VAL A 260 -10.73 -1.21 2.61
N ILE A 261 -10.57 -1.28 1.29
CA ILE A 261 -9.26 -1.16 0.64
C ILE A 261 -9.07 0.28 0.15
N HIS A 262 -8.03 0.94 0.65
CA HIS A 262 -7.56 2.22 0.13
C HIS A 262 -6.38 1.96 -0.81
N THR A 263 -6.55 2.26 -2.09
CA THR A 263 -5.48 2.09 -3.10
C THR A 263 -5.39 3.33 -3.99
N GLY A 264 -4.61 3.26 -5.07
CA GLY A 264 -4.51 4.30 -6.08
C GLY A 264 -3.73 3.82 -7.28
N ASN A 265 -2.94 4.72 -7.85
CA ASN A 265 -2.12 4.52 -9.06
C ASN A 265 -0.90 3.60 -8.82
N TRP A 266 -1.13 2.43 -8.23
CA TRP A 266 -0.13 1.39 -7.96
C TRP A 266 0.66 1.08 -9.23
N GLY A 267 1.99 1.15 -9.14
CA GLY A 267 2.89 0.89 -10.28
C GLY A 267 2.87 1.93 -11.41
N CYS A 268 2.06 2.98 -11.36
CA CYS A 268 1.89 3.91 -12.50
C CYS A 268 2.85 5.10 -12.50
N GLY A 269 3.59 5.33 -11.41
CA GLY A 269 4.59 6.39 -11.28
C GLY A 269 5.97 5.93 -11.77
N ALA A 270 6.90 5.70 -10.84
CA ALA A 270 8.27 5.30 -11.15
C ALA A 270 8.37 4.04 -12.03
N PHE A 271 7.43 3.10 -11.88
CA PHE A 271 7.45 1.83 -12.63
C PHE A 271 6.81 1.93 -14.03
N GLY A 272 6.16 3.04 -14.36
CA GLY A 272 5.63 3.31 -15.71
C GLY A 272 4.37 2.54 -16.08
N GLY A 273 3.65 1.98 -15.11
CA GLY A 273 2.41 1.26 -15.36
C GLY A 273 1.29 2.13 -15.96
N ASN A 274 0.39 1.50 -16.71
CA ASN A 274 -0.78 2.17 -17.26
C ASN A 274 -1.91 2.27 -16.22
N GLY A 275 -2.35 3.49 -15.93
CA GLY A 275 -3.36 3.75 -14.90
C GLY A 275 -4.70 3.04 -15.12
N SER A 276 -5.12 2.87 -16.38
CA SER A 276 -6.42 2.27 -16.69
C SER A 276 -6.44 0.77 -16.45
N ILE A 277 -5.43 0.04 -16.93
CA ILE A 277 -5.35 -1.41 -16.68
C ILE A 277 -5.05 -1.71 -15.20
N MET A 278 -4.22 -0.91 -14.52
CA MET A 278 -3.94 -1.08 -13.10
C MET A 278 -5.18 -0.82 -12.24
N ALA A 279 -6.01 0.19 -12.57
CA ALA A 279 -7.29 0.41 -11.90
C ALA A 279 -8.26 -0.76 -12.13
N MET A 280 -8.39 -1.20 -13.39
CA MET A 280 -9.26 -2.31 -13.79
C MET A 280 -8.94 -3.60 -13.02
N LEU A 281 -7.66 -3.99 -12.97
CA LEU A 281 -7.25 -5.24 -12.31
C LEU A 281 -7.39 -5.17 -10.79
N GLN A 282 -7.17 -4.01 -10.17
CA GLN A 282 -7.41 -3.82 -8.74
C GLN A 282 -8.91 -3.89 -8.38
N ILE A 283 -9.79 -3.28 -9.18
CA ILE A 283 -11.24 -3.36 -8.95
C ILE A 283 -11.73 -4.80 -9.13
N ALA A 284 -11.25 -5.49 -10.18
CA ALA A 284 -11.56 -6.91 -10.40
C ALA A 284 -11.09 -7.79 -9.24
N ALA A 285 -9.88 -7.56 -8.73
CA ALA A 285 -9.34 -8.28 -7.57
C ALA A 285 -10.18 -8.06 -6.31
N ALA A 286 -10.62 -6.82 -6.04
CA ALA A 286 -11.47 -6.52 -4.90
C ALA A 286 -12.86 -7.18 -5.01
N ALA A 287 -13.46 -7.16 -6.20
CA ALA A 287 -14.73 -7.83 -6.44
C ALA A 287 -14.60 -9.36 -6.29
N MET A 288 -13.50 -9.94 -6.76
CA MET A 288 -13.24 -11.38 -6.65
C MET A 288 -12.92 -11.84 -5.24
N SER A 289 -12.23 -11.02 -4.43
CA SER A 289 -11.99 -11.34 -3.02
C SER A 289 -13.27 -11.19 -2.20
N GLY A 290 -14.26 -10.42 -2.67
CA GLY A 290 -15.51 -10.18 -1.94
C GLY A 290 -15.41 -9.01 -0.96
N VAL A 291 -14.37 -8.18 -1.09
CA VAL A 291 -14.31 -6.85 -0.46
C VAL A 291 -15.54 -6.05 -0.88
N LYS A 292 -16.14 -5.32 0.09
CA LYS A 292 -17.37 -4.55 -0.14
C LYS A 292 -17.11 -3.12 -0.60
N LYS A 293 -15.94 -2.57 -0.27
CA LYS A 293 -15.60 -1.19 -0.61
C LYS A 293 -14.12 -1.02 -0.94
N ILE A 294 -13.86 -0.33 -2.05
CA ILE A 294 -12.54 0.15 -2.44
C ILE A 294 -12.60 1.66 -2.63
N VAL A 295 -11.62 2.37 -2.08
CA VAL A 295 -11.43 3.82 -2.25
C VAL A 295 -10.16 4.01 -3.08
N TYR A 296 -10.33 4.59 -4.26
CA TYR A 296 -9.25 4.81 -5.22
C TYR A 296 -8.79 6.28 -5.17
N HIS A 297 -7.57 6.48 -4.68
CA HIS A 297 -6.92 7.77 -4.54
C HIS A 297 -6.17 8.10 -5.84
N THR A 298 -6.77 8.98 -6.63
CA THR A 298 -6.30 9.29 -7.99
C THR A 298 -5.17 10.29 -8.04
N PHE A 299 -4.93 11.04 -6.96
CA PHE A 299 -3.87 12.07 -6.84
C PHE A 299 -4.05 13.31 -7.74
N ASP A 300 -4.39 13.15 -9.01
CA ASP A 300 -4.59 14.23 -9.97
C ASP A 300 -5.69 13.93 -11.02
N GLN A 301 -6.08 14.97 -11.77
CA GLN A 301 -7.14 14.88 -12.77
C GLN A 301 -6.81 13.97 -13.96
N LYS A 302 -5.54 13.76 -14.28
CA LYS A 302 -5.13 12.86 -15.37
C LYS A 302 -5.44 11.43 -14.96
N HIS A 303 -5.05 11.05 -13.74
CA HIS A 303 -5.27 9.72 -13.20
C HIS A 303 -6.75 9.47 -12.86
N THR A 304 -7.52 10.49 -12.47
CA THR A 304 -9.00 10.41 -12.43
C THR A 304 -9.59 9.91 -13.75
N ARG A 305 -9.14 10.46 -14.88
CA ARG A 305 -9.65 10.04 -16.21
C ARG A 305 -9.28 8.60 -16.51
N LEU A 306 -8.02 8.21 -16.26
CA LEU A 306 -7.53 6.85 -16.49
C LEU A 306 -8.28 5.83 -15.62
N PHE A 307 -8.51 6.15 -14.35
CA PHE A 307 -9.30 5.34 -13.42
C PHE A 307 -10.73 5.11 -13.96
N ARG A 308 -11.43 6.18 -14.36
CA ARG A 308 -12.80 6.08 -14.89
C ARG A 308 -12.87 5.29 -16.19
N GLU A 309 -11.87 5.44 -17.06
CA GLU A 309 -11.74 4.64 -18.27
C GLU A 309 -11.60 3.15 -17.95
N GLY A 310 -10.67 2.80 -17.04
CA GLY A 310 -10.46 1.42 -16.60
C GLY A 310 -11.70 0.83 -15.92
N GLN A 311 -12.37 1.59 -15.06
CA GLN A 311 -13.61 1.17 -14.39
C GLN A 311 -14.74 0.90 -15.39
N LYS A 312 -14.95 1.81 -16.35
CA LYS A 312 -15.98 1.63 -17.38
C LYS A 312 -15.68 0.39 -18.23
N LYS A 313 -14.43 0.25 -18.69
CA LYS A 313 -14.03 -0.91 -19.50
C LYS A 313 -14.17 -2.22 -18.73
N LEU A 314 -13.82 -2.25 -17.44
CA LEU A 314 -14.05 -3.42 -16.60
C LEU A 314 -15.53 -3.82 -16.59
N GLN A 315 -16.43 -2.86 -16.41
CA GLN A 315 -17.86 -3.13 -16.34
C GLN A 315 -18.38 -3.78 -17.62
N ASP A 316 -17.92 -3.30 -18.79
CA ASP A 316 -18.29 -3.85 -20.09
C ASP A 316 -17.77 -5.29 -20.27
N LEU A 317 -16.50 -5.53 -19.93
CA LEU A 317 -15.88 -6.85 -20.04
C LEU A 317 -16.47 -7.84 -19.02
N TRP A 318 -16.67 -7.44 -17.77
CA TRP A 318 -17.19 -8.31 -16.72
C TRP A 318 -18.59 -8.84 -17.03
N ASN A 319 -19.49 -7.98 -17.51
CA ASN A 319 -20.88 -8.35 -17.80
C ASN A 319 -21.00 -9.41 -18.93
N SER A 320 -20.04 -9.39 -19.85
CA SER A 320 -20.00 -10.27 -21.02
C SER A 320 -19.15 -11.53 -20.81
N ARG A 321 -18.64 -11.78 -19.60
CA ARG A 321 -17.83 -12.96 -19.26
C ARG A 321 -18.46 -13.72 -18.08
N ARG A 322 -18.03 -14.96 -17.89
CA ARG A 322 -18.54 -15.87 -16.85
C ARG A 322 -17.42 -16.52 -16.03
N ASP A 323 -16.18 -16.43 -16.48
CA ASP A 323 -15.01 -16.93 -15.77
C ASP A 323 -13.85 -15.93 -15.79
N LEU A 324 -13.03 -15.98 -14.75
CA LEU A 324 -11.91 -15.08 -14.53
C LEU A 324 -10.88 -15.17 -15.67
N HIS A 325 -10.58 -16.36 -16.18
CA HIS A 325 -9.56 -16.51 -17.22
C HIS A 325 -9.98 -15.83 -18.52
N ALA A 326 -11.26 -15.93 -18.89
CA ALA A 326 -11.84 -15.25 -20.05
C ALA A 326 -11.92 -13.72 -19.86
N LEU A 327 -12.14 -13.24 -18.63
CA LEU A 327 -12.01 -11.81 -18.33
C LEU A 327 -10.58 -11.34 -18.54
N LEU A 328 -9.59 -12.00 -17.92
CA LEU A 328 -8.18 -11.62 -18.09
C LEU A 328 -7.73 -11.72 -19.55
N ALA A 329 -8.34 -12.61 -20.36
CA ALA A 329 -8.01 -12.76 -21.77
C ALA A 329 -8.57 -11.58 -22.57
N ALA A 330 -9.81 -11.21 -22.27
CA ALA A 330 -10.42 -10.03 -22.88
C ALA A 330 -9.68 -8.73 -22.50
N ILE A 331 -9.15 -8.63 -21.28
CA ILE A 331 -8.30 -7.49 -20.89
C ILE A 331 -7.01 -7.44 -21.72
N GLN A 332 -6.40 -8.60 -22.00
CA GLN A 332 -5.22 -8.68 -22.85
C GLN A 332 -5.53 -8.25 -24.30
N GLU A 333 -6.69 -8.60 -24.83
CA GLU A 333 -7.17 -8.21 -26.17
C GLU A 333 -7.36 -6.69 -26.33
N GLU A 334 -7.44 -5.93 -25.24
CA GLU A 334 -7.50 -4.46 -25.27
C GLU A 334 -6.13 -3.82 -25.54
N GLU A 335 -5.05 -4.61 -25.58
CA GLU A 335 -3.70 -4.17 -26.00
C GLU A 335 -3.20 -2.90 -25.29
N TYR A 336 -3.53 -2.75 -24.01
CA TYR A 336 -3.03 -1.65 -23.18
C TYR A 336 -1.51 -1.56 -23.31
N GLN A 337 -1.01 -0.35 -23.50
CA GLN A 337 0.43 -0.09 -23.60
C GLN A 337 0.99 0.29 -22.24
N TRP A 338 2.17 -0.24 -21.92
CA TRP A 338 3.03 0.29 -20.88
C TRP A 338 3.27 1.79 -21.07
N GLY A 339 3.26 2.53 -19.96
CA GLY A 339 3.60 3.94 -19.93
C GLY A 339 5.11 4.17 -19.80
N VAL A 340 5.48 5.42 -19.53
CA VAL A 340 6.87 5.80 -19.25
C VAL A 340 7.01 6.10 -17.77
N GLY A 341 7.95 5.42 -17.10
CA GLY A 341 8.29 5.69 -15.71
C GLY A 341 8.76 7.13 -15.54
N ASN A 342 8.20 7.84 -14.57
CA ASN A 342 8.55 9.26 -14.34
C ASN A 342 9.75 9.45 -13.41
N GLY A 343 10.38 8.34 -12.96
CA GLY A 343 11.57 8.36 -12.11
C GLY A 343 11.41 9.19 -10.83
N THR A 344 10.17 9.29 -10.32
CA THR A 344 9.79 10.18 -9.20
C THR A 344 10.82 10.24 -8.13
#